data_AF-A0A2N7RUC3-F1
#
_entry.id   AF-A0A2N7RUC3-F1
#
_cell.length_a   1.000
_cell.length_b   1.000
_cell.length_c   1.000
_cell.angle_alpha   90.00
_cell.angle_beta   90.00
_cell.angle_gamma   90.00
#
_symmetry.space_group_name_H-M   'P 1'
#
loop_
_entity.id
_entity.type
_entity.pdbx_description
1 polymer ?
#
loop_
_entity_poly.entity_id
_entity_poly.type
_entity_poly.pdbx_seq_one_letter_code
_entity_poly.pdbx_strand_id
1 'polypeptide(L)'
;MTYFARDYAVYLLLAAPDAPGLWNAAQWMPFAVAITPVVAQARGGKAAVRSHQYNPKGRSIPFGRLGWNDKSHAKWAHTPATSDARFMSLEAWAPAWTVCEKENQAPDLFLALANESLLGLPGKTLQFSQRLVCAIATDMGDDAAATLRLALAQLATQQQAVLFAHTRCQWGHPSGYGGFTRAIQDMLIGGLFRQDDPHAQPLDAAAFQQTWTRIDLSPEQS
;
A
#
# COMPACT_ATOMS: atom_id res chain seq x y z
N MET A 1 -15.72 3.58 18.76
CA MET A 1 -14.52 2.72 18.76
C MET A 1 -13.30 3.60 18.91
N THR A 2 -12.26 3.16 19.61
CA THR A 2 -10.97 3.87 19.67
C THR A 2 -10.29 3.77 18.31
N TYR A 3 -9.71 4.86 17.79
CA TYR A 3 -9.15 4.95 16.43
C TYR A 3 -8.34 3.72 16.00
N PHE A 4 -7.49 3.21 16.89
CA PHE A 4 -6.55 2.13 16.62
C PHE A 4 -7.11 0.70 16.73
N ALA A 5 -8.29 0.51 17.32
CA ALA A 5 -8.76 -0.83 17.73
C ALA A 5 -9.57 -1.57 16.65
N ARG A 6 -9.81 -0.95 15.49
CA ARG A 6 -10.60 -1.57 14.42
C ARG A 6 -9.79 -2.67 13.74
N ASP A 7 -10.44 -3.78 13.42
CA ASP A 7 -9.83 -4.96 12.80
C ASP A 7 -9.75 -4.81 11.27
N TYR A 8 -8.63 -5.26 10.70
CA TYR A 8 -8.35 -5.21 9.28
C TYR A 8 -7.93 -6.57 8.73
N ALA A 9 -8.34 -6.85 7.50
CA ALA A 9 -7.61 -7.74 6.63
C ALA A 9 -6.51 -6.92 5.94
N VAL A 10 -5.25 -7.32 6.13
CA VAL A 10 -4.08 -6.63 5.58
C VAL A 10 -3.41 -7.53 4.57
N TYR A 11 -3.12 -7.00 3.40
CA TYR A 11 -2.46 -7.66 2.29
C TYR A 11 -1.09 -7.01 2.06
N LEU A 12 -0.12 -7.85 1.74
CA LEU A 12 1.23 -7.47 1.38
C LEU A 12 1.56 -8.04 0.01
N LEU A 13 2.04 -7.17 -0.88
CA LEU A 13 2.59 -7.53 -2.18
C LEU A 13 4.02 -6.98 -2.25
N LEU A 14 4.98 -7.88 -2.50
CA LEU A 14 6.37 -7.55 -2.80
C LEU A 14 6.62 -7.86 -4.29
N ALA A 15 6.81 -6.83 -5.11
CA ALA A 15 6.96 -6.98 -6.57
C ALA A 15 8.33 -7.54 -6.94
N ALA A 16 8.45 -8.24 -8.07
CA ALA A 16 9.76 -8.73 -8.55
C ALA A 16 10.81 -7.60 -8.63
N PRO A 17 12.11 -7.90 -8.46
CA PRO A 17 13.20 -6.90 -8.53
C PRO A 17 13.22 -6.06 -9.81
N ASP A 18 12.75 -6.61 -10.91
CA ASP A 18 12.70 -6.01 -12.25
C ASP A 18 11.27 -5.61 -12.67
N ALA A 19 10.28 -5.75 -11.78
CA ALA A 19 8.91 -5.39 -12.06
C ALA A 19 8.79 -3.89 -12.41
N PRO A 20 7.96 -3.53 -13.41
CA PRO A 20 7.74 -2.14 -13.74
C PRO A 20 7.08 -1.40 -12.57
N GLY A 21 7.56 -0.20 -12.26
CA GLY A 21 7.05 0.62 -11.16
C GLY A 21 5.53 0.74 -11.17
N LEU A 22 4.87 0.42 -10.06
CA LEU A 22 3.43 0.59 -9.83
C LEU A 22 3.00 2.05 -9.87
N TRP A 23 3.95 2.99 -9.82
CA TRP A 23 3.68 4.40 -10.06
C TRP A 23 3.60 4.75 -11.55
N ASN A 24 3.91 3.83 -12.47
CA ASN A 24 3.62 4.01 -13.88
C ASN A 24 2.11 3.88 -14.12
N ALA A 25 1.52 4.82 -14.87
CA ALA A 25 0.08 4.86 -15.11
C ALA A 25 -0.46 3.56 -15.74
N ALA A 26 0.29 2.96 -16.67
CA ALA A 26 -0.08 1.68 -17.28
C ALA A 26 -0.15 0.51 -16.27
N GLN A 27 0.61 0.60 -15.17
CA GLN A 27 0.61 -0.41 -14.11
C GLN A 27 -0.43 -0.09 -13.03
N TRP A 28 -0.56 1.18 -12.65
CA TRP A 28 -1.44 1.66 -11.58
C TRP A 28 -2.92 1.66 -11.96
N MET A 29 -3.25 2.22 -13.13
CA MET A 29 -4.63 2.59 -13.45
C MET A 29 -5.60 1.40 -13.49
N PRO A 30 -5.24 0.22 -14.04
CA PRO A 30 -6.13 -0.94 -14.00
C PRO A 30 -6.52 -1.33 -12.58
N PHE A 31 -5.53 -1.37 -11.67
CA PHE A 31 -5.78 -1.64 -10.25
C PHE A 31 -6.65 -0.56 -9.61
N ALA A 32 -6.35 0.72 -9.86
CA ALA A 32 -7.09 1.82 -9.27
C ALA A 32 -8.57 1.84 -9.68
N VAL A 33 -8.84 1.54 -10.96
CA VAL A 33 -10.21 1.37 -11.48
C VAL A 33 -10.89 0.18 -10.82
N ALA A 34 -10.22 -0.97 -10.73
CA ALA A 34 -10.79 -2.19 -10.17
C ALA A 34 -11.26 -2.03 -8.71
N ILE A 35 -10.55 -1.24 -7.90
CA ILE A 35 -10.93 -1.03 -6.49
C ILE A 35 -11.79 0.22 -6.26
N THR A 36 -12.10 1.00 -7.30
CA THR A 36 -12.96 2.20 -7.18
C THR A 36 -14.31 1.91 -6.51
N PRO A 37 -15.01 0.80 -6.79
CA PRO A 37 -16.24 0.45 -6.06
C PRO A 37 -16.03 0.30 -4.54
N VAL A 38 -14.90 -0.30 -4.12
CA VAL A 38 -14.54 -0.45 -2.70
C VAL A 38 -14.28 0.92 -2.07
N VAL A 39 -13.56 1.80 -2.79
CA VAL A 39 -13.32 3.18 -2.33
C VAL A 39 -14.63 3.96 -2.18
N ALA A 40 -15.59 3.77 -3.10
CA ALA A 40 -16.89 4.43 -3.06
C ALA A 40 -17.77 3.96 -1.90
N GLN A 41 -17.58 2.73 -1.41
CA GLN A 41 -18.29 2.19 -0.27
C GLN A 41 -17.75 2.71 1.08
N ALA A 42 -16.53 3.24 1.12
CA ALA A 42 -15.95 3.79 2.33
C ALA A 42 -16.78 4.97 2.88
N ARG A 43 -16.93 5.04 4.19
CA ARG A 43 -17.61 6.11 4.92
C ARG A 43 -17.01 7.47 4.59
N GLY A 44 -17.79 8.55 4.75
CA GLY A 44 -17.28 9.92 4.65
C GLY A 44 -16.94 10.39 3.22
N GLY A 45 -17.17 9.56 2.19
CA GLY A 45 -17.39 9.95 0.79
C GLY A 45 -16.20 10.51 0.00
N LYS A 46 -15.05 10.77 0.62
CA LYS A 46 -13.85 11.27 -0.08
C LYS A 46 -12.59 10.57 0.38
N ALA A 47 -12.08 9.70 -0.47
CA ALA A 47 -10.73 9.20 -0.36
C ALA A 47 -9.71 10.27 -0.76
N ALA A 48 -8.52 10.21 -0.16
CA ALA A 48 -7.41 11.08 -0.49
C ALA A 48 -6.14 10.27 -0.78
N VAL A 49 -5.32 10.79 -1.67
CA VAL A 49 -4.02 10.23 -2.05
C VAL A 49 -2.93 11.23 -1.65
N ARG A 50 -1.78 10.71 -1.21
CA ARG A 50 -0.54 11.46 -0.99
C ARG A 50 0.55 10.75 -1.76
N SER A 51 1.31 11.49 -2.56
CA SER A 51 2.47 10.95 -3.27
C SER A 51 3.70 11.77 -2.91
N HIS A 52 4.78 11.07 -2.57
CA HIS A 52 6.08 11.65 -2.29
C HIS A 52 7.00 11.35 -3.47
N GLN A 53 7.39 12.41 -4.17
CA GLN A 53 8.26 12.31 -5.34
C GLN A 53 9.23 13.48 -5.37
N TYR A 54 10.37 13.27 -6.01
CA TYR A 54 11.41 14.27 -6.19
C TYR A 54 11.61 14.58 -7.67
N ASN A 55 11.83 15.84 -8.01
CA ASN A 55 12.25 16.20 -9.37
C ASN A 55 13.73 15.83 -9.62
N PRO A 56 14.25 15.94 -10.86
CA PRO A 56 15.65 15.65 -11.16
C PRO A 56 16.68 16.43 -10.34
N LYS A 57 16.28 17.57 -9.76
CA LYS A 57 17.10 18.41 -8.87
C LYS A 57 17.02 17.98 -7.40
N GLY A 58 16.37 16.86 -7.10
CA GLY A 58 16.21 16.33 -5.73
C GLY A 58 15.20 17.09 -4.86
N ARG A 59 14.37 17.98 -5.43
CA ARG A 59 13.35 18.72 -4.65
C ARG A 59 12.02 17.99 -4.65
N SER A 60 11.34 17.98 -3.50
CA SER A 60 9.99 17.41 -3.37
C SER A 60 9.00 18.10 -4.31
N ILE A 61 8.15 17.33 -4.98
CA ILE A 61 7.10 17.82 -5.88
C ILE A 61 5.80 18.01 -5.09
N PRO A 62 5.23 19.24 -5.03
CA PRO A 62 3.96 19.47 -4.35
C PRO A 62 2.78 19.12 -5.26
N PHE A 63 2.04 18.05 -4.92
CA PHE A 63 0.85 17.65 -5.69
C PHE A 63 -0.47 18.32 -5.23
N GLY A 64 -0.46 18.95 -4.05
CA GLY A 64 -1.65 19.50 -3.43
C GLY A 64 -2.66 18.41 -3.04
N ARG A 65 -3.96 18.73 -3.08
CA ARG A 65 -5.02 17.77 -2.76
C ARG A 65 -5.22 16.82 -3.94
N LEU A 66 -4.98 15.53 -3.70
CA LEU A 66 -5.28 14.45 -4.63
C LEU A 66 -6.44 13.61 -4.05
N GLY A 67 -7.44 13.35 -4.87
CA GLY A 67 -8.52 12.41 -4.54
C GLY A 67 -8.31 11.06 -5.24
N TRP A 68 -9.25 10.14 -5.02
CA TRP A 68 -9.33 8.91 -5.81
C TRP A 68 -10.15 9.17 -7.09
N ASN A 69 -9.48 9.62 -8.15
CA ASN A 69 -10.07 9.89 -9.46
C ASN A 69 -9.00 10.06 -10.53
N ASP A 70 -9.39 9.90 -11.80
CA ASP A 70 -8.48 9.98 -12.96
C ASP A 70 -7.66 11.27 -13.00
N LYS A 71 -8.30 12.42 -12.73
CA LYS A 71 -7.62 13.72 -12.70
C LYS A 71 -6.49 13.76 -11.68
N SER A 72 -6.68 13.12 -10.53
CA SER A 72 -5.67 13.08 -9.47
C SER A 72 -4.58 12.06 -9.79
N HIS A 73 -4.94 10.88 -10.31
CA HIS A 73 -3.97 9.87 -10.75
C HIS A 73 -3.06 10.38 -11.88
N ALA A 74 -3.61 11.10 -12.85
CA ALA A 74 -2.85 11.70 -13.95
C ALA A 74 -1.80 12.74 -13.50
N LYS A 75 -1.92 13.30 -12.28
CA LYS A 75 -0.95 14.28 -11.76
C LYS A 75 0.34 13.63 -11.26
N TRP A 76 0.24 12.45 -10.64
CA TRP A 76 1.36 11.84 -9.92
C TRP A 76 1.86 10.57 -10.59
N ALA A 77 1.01 9.83 -11.29
CA ALA A 77 1.42 8.62 -11.98
C ALA A 77 2.34 8.96 -13.17
N HIS A 78 3.39 8.18 -13.34
CA HIS A 78 4.37 8.38 -14.40
C HIS A 78 3.81 7.92 -15.74
N THR A 79 4.05 8.71 -16.76
CA THR A 79 3.84 8.37 -18.16
C THR A 79 5.16 8.55 -18.89
N PRO A 80 5.31 8.03 -20.13
CA PRO A 80 6.50 8.32 -20.93
C PRO A 80 6.79 9.81 -21.11
N ALA A 81 5.77 10.69 -20.97
CA ALA A 81 5.91 12.14 -21.08
C ALA A 81 6.21 12.83 -19.74
N THR A 82 6.14 12.14 -18.59
CA THR A 82 6.25 12.73 -17.24
C THR A 82 7.22 11.98 -16.32
N SER A 83 8.06 11.10 -16.87
CA SER A 83 8.91 10.14 -16.14
C SER A 83 10.15 10.72 -15.46
N ASP A 84 10.41 12.01 -15.58
CA ASP A 84 11.60 12.65 -14.98
C ASP A 84 11.53 12.73 -13.44
N ALA A 85 10.36 12.51 -12.85
CA ALA A 85 10.20 12.45 -11.41
C ALA A 85 10.72 11.13 -10.84
N ARG A 86 11.34 11.18 -9.66
CA ARG A 86 11.71 10.00 -8.87
C ARG A 86 10.62 9.72 -7.85
N PHE A 87 9.88 8.63 -8.03
CA PHE A 87 8.85 8.20 -7.10
C PHE A 87 9.46 7.55 -5.84
N MET A 88 9.07 8.01 -4.66
CA MET A 88 9.50 7.44 -3.37
C MET A 88 8.38 6.62 -2.73
N SER A 89 7.21 7.22 -2.52
CA SER A 89 6.09 6.53 -1.89
C SER A 89 4.74 7.13 -2.27
N LEU A 90 3.68 6.36 -1.98
CA LEU A 90 2.29 6.80 -2.05
C LEU A 90 1.50 6.21 -0.90
N GLU A 91 0.58 7.01 -0.37
CA GLU A 91 -0.47 6.55 0.52
C GLU A 91 -1.84 6.92 -0.04
N ALA A 92 -2.82 6.05 0.13
CA ALA A 92 -4.22 6.34 -0.14
C ALA A 92 -5.08 5.93 1.05
N TRP A 93 -6.02 6.80 1.40
CA TRP A 93 -6.88 6.67 2.56
C TRP A 93 -8.33 6.86 2.12
N ALA A 94 -9.20 5.91 2.46
CA ALA A 94 -10.65 6.04 2.28
C ALA A 94 -11.36 5.75 3.62
N PRO A 95 -11.99 6.76 4.26
CA PRO A 95 -11.94 8.17 3.91
C PRO A 95 -10.56 8.78 4.09
N ALA A 96 -10.38 10.02 3.61
CA ALA A 96 -9.17 10.81 3.83
C ALA A 96 -8.77 10.87 5.31
N TRP A 97 -7.46 10.95 5.60
CA TRP A 97 -6.92 10.99 6.96
C TRP A 97 -7.55 12.09 7.83
N THR A 98 -7.86 13.27 7.27
CA THR A 98 -8.51 14.37 8.02
C THR A 98 -9.91 14.01 8.50
N VAL A 99 -10.64 13.20 7.73
CA VAL A 99 -11.94 12.66 8.13
C VAL A 99 -11.75 11.60 9.22
N CYS A 100 -10.75 10.73 9.05
CA CYS A 100 -10.38 9.73 10.05
C CYS A 100 -10.05 10.38 11.42
N GLU A 101 -9.23 11.44 11.40
CA GLU A 101 -8.88 12.23 12.59
C GLU A 101 -10.11 12.88 13.23
N LYS A 102 -10.93 13.55 12.42
CA LYS A 102 -12.16 14.22 12.89
C LYS A 102 -13.15 13.25 13.53
N GLU A 103 -13.30 12.07 12.95
CA GLU A 103 -14.24 11.04 13.42
C GLU A 103 -13.61 10.09 14.46
N ASN A 104 -12.33 10.29 14.80
CA ASN A 104 -11.56 9.44 15.71
C ASN A 104 -11.66 7.94 15.33
N GLN A 105 -11.58 7.64 14.04
CA GLN A 105 -11.71 6.29 13.50
C GLN A 105 -10.72 6.08 12.34
N ALA A 106 -9.98 4.97 12.36
CA ALA A 106 -9.09 4.55 11.28
C ALA A 106 -9.84 4.32 9.94
N PRO A 107 -9.17 4.47 8.79
CA PRO A 107 -9.79 4.42 7.46
C PRO A 107 -10.48 3.10 7.19
N ASP A 108 -11.49 3.06 6.34
CA ASP A 108 -12.11 1.81 5.91
C ASP A 108 -11.21 1.04 4.95
N LEU A 109 -10.48 1.77 4.10
CA LEU A 109 -9.47 1.24 3.20
C LEU A 109 -8.22 2.11 3.26
N PHE A 110 -7.06 1.46 3.35
CA PHE A 110 -5.75 2.09 3.32
C PHE A 110 -4.84 1.37 2.32
N LEU A 111 -4.03 2.15 1.60
CA LEU A 111 -2.99 1.64 0.71
C LEU A 111 -1.71 2.42 0.94
N ALA A 112 -0.57 1.72 0.91
CA ALA A 112 0.76 2.28 1.03
C ALA A 112 1.71 1.59 0.05
N LEU A 113 2.33 2.36 -0.83
CA LEU A 113 3.27 1.89 -1.85
C LEU A 113 4.64 2.55 -1.63
N ALA A 114 5.70 1.76 -1.65
CA ALA A 114 7.08 2.22 -1.54
C ALA A 114 7.93 1.71 -2.70
N ASN A 115 8.86 2.56 -3.13
CA ASN A 115 9.95 2.20 -4.03
C ASN A 115 11.19 1.81 -3.22
N GLU A 116 11.50 0.52 -3.17
CA GLU A 116 12.59 -0.01 -2.33
C GLU A 116 13.97 0.43 -2.82
N SER A 117 14.12 0.72 -4.11
CA SER A 117 15.38 1.24 -4.65
C SER A 117 15.78 2.60 -4.08
N LEU A 118 14.82 3.35 -3.50
CA LEU A 118 15.08 4.64 -2.85
C LEU A 118 15.06 4.57 -1.32
N LEU A 119 14.61 3.47 -0.74
CA LEU A 119 14.66 3.21 0.71
C LEU A 119 15.90 2.42 1.10
N GLY A 120 16.47 1.64 0.17
CA GLY A 120 17.68 0.85 0.37
C GLY A 120 18.98 1.64 0.30
N LEU A 121 20.04 1.08 0.91
CA LEU A 121 21.40 1.59 0.79
C LEU A 121 21.93 1.43 -0.65
N PRO A 122 22.72 2.38 -1.19
CA PRO A 122 23.29 2.28 -2.52
C PRO A 122 24.08 0.97 -2.73
N GLY A 123 23.87 0.32 -3.88
CA GLY A 123 24.67 -0.85 -4.30
C GLY A 123 24.18 -2.22 -3.80
N LYS A 124 23.00 -2.32 -3.19
CA LYS A 124 22.41 -3.61 -2.79
C LYS A 124 21.58 -4.25 -3.90
N THR A 125 21.67 -5.57 -4.02
CA THR A 125 20.76 -6.36 -4.85
C THR A 125 19.40 -6.45 -4.16
N LEU A 126 18.36 -5.98 -4.83
CA LEU A 126 16.99 -6.03 -4.31
C LEU A 126 16.38 -7.40 -4.55
N GLN A 127 15.80 -8.00 -3.51
CA GLN A 127 14.92 -9.18 -3.65
C GLN A 127 13.51 -8.83 -4.13
N PHE A 128 13.12 -7.56 -4.00
CA PHE A 128 11.86 -7.01 -4.50
C PHE A 128 12.05 -5.51 -4.75
N SER A 129 11.44 -4.98 -5.80
CA SER A 129 11.62 -3.57 -6.20
C SER A 129 10.68 -2.62 -5.47
N GLN A 130 9.53 -3.15 -5.03
CA GLN A 130 8.42 -2.36 -4.54
C GLN A 130 7.65 -3.15 -3.49
N ARG A 131 7.09 -2.42 -2.54
CA ARG A 131 6.23 -2.96 -1.49
C ARG A 131 4.91 -2.22 -1.51
N LEU A 132 3.82 -2.98 -1.58
CA LEU A 132 2.46 -2.50 -1.45
C LEU A 132 1.82 -3.16 -0.22
N VAL A 133 1.35 -2.33 0.70
CA VAL A 133 0.51 -2.73 1.84
C VAL A 133 -0.89 -2.20 1.59
N CYS A 134 -1.89 -3.07 1.63
CA CYS A 134 -3.29 -2.70 1.52
C CYS A 134 -4.07 -3.24 2.71
N ALA A 135 -4.89 -2.43 3.35
CA ALA A 135 -5.70 -2.84 4.49
C ALA A 135 -7.15 -2.43 4.27
N ILE A 136 -8.06 -3.37 4.48
CA ILE A 136 -9.50 -3.14 4.45
C ILE A 136 -10.09 -3.52 5.80
N ALA A 137 -10.93 -2.64 6.35
CA ALA A 137 -11.61 -2.90 7.59
C ALA A 137 -12.57 -4.08 7.43
N THR A 138 -12.57 -4.98 8.41
CA THR A 138 -13.31 -6.25 8.29
C THR A 138 -14.83 -6.08 8.31
N ASP A 139 -15.31 -4.91 8.71
CA ASP A 139 -16.72 -4.52 8.72
C ASP A 139 -17.19 -3.87 7.40
N MET A 140 -16.32 -3.74 6.39
CA MET A 140 -16.71 -3.30 5.03
C MET A 140 -17.55 -4.34 4.26
N GLY A 141 -17.63 -5.57 4.75
CA GLY A 141 -18.39 -6.66 4.14
C GLY A 141 -17.58 -7.50 3.15
N ASP A 142 -18.06 -8.73 2.94
CA ASP A 142 -17.34 -9.77 2.21
C ASP A 142 -17.13 -9.43 0.73
N ASP A 143 -18.10 -8.78 0.08
CA ASP A 143 -18.00 -8.37 -1.33
C ASP A 143 -16.88 -7.34 -1.55
N ALA A 144 -16.73 -6.39 -0.63
CA ALA A 144 -15.68 -5.38 -0.66
C ALA A 144 -14.30 -6.03 -0.49
N ALA A 145 -14.18 -6.94 0.48
CA ALA A 145 -12.97 -7.70 0.74
C ALA A 145 -12.58 -8.61 -0.44
N ALA A 146 -13.55 -9.28 -1.05
CA ALA A 146 -13.35 -10.14 -2.22
C ALA A 146 -12.90 -9.32 -3.45
N THR A 147 -13.54 -8.17 -3.69
CA THR A 147 -13.18 -7.25 -4.77
C THR A 147 -11.74 -6.75 -4.63
N LEU A 148 -11.36 -6.30 -3.43
CA LEU A 148 -9.98 -5.87 -3.16
C LEU A 148 -8.99 -7.02 -3.35
N ARG A 149 -9.29 -8.21 -2.81
CA ARG A 149 -8.43 -9.39 -2.91
C ARG A 149 -8.21 -9.79 -4.37
N LEU A 150 -9.26 -9.79 -5.19
CA LEU A 150 -9.16 -10.11 -6.61
C LEU A 150 -8.29 -9.10 -7.36
N ALA A 151 -8.50 -7.79 -7.13
CA ALA A 151 -7.70 -6.75 -7.73
C ALA A 151 -6.21 -6.85 -7.34
N LEU A 152 -5.93 -7.17 -6.08
CA LEU A 152 -4.56 -7.40 -5.60
C LEU A 152 -3.93 -8.67 -6.15
N ALA A 153 -4.69 -9.76 -6.32
CA ALA A 153 -4.18 -10.98 -6.96
C ALA A 153 -3.81 -10.73 -8.42
N GLN A 154 -4.64 -10.00 -9.17
CA GLN A 154 -4.32 -9.57 -10.54
C GLN A 154 -3.07 -8.70 -10.57
N LEU A 155 -2.96 -7.74 -9.65
CA LEU A 155 -1.78 -6.88 -9.54
C LEU A 155 -0.52 -7.68 -9.19
N ALA A 156 -0.62 -8.66 -8.30
CA ALA A 156 0.48 -9.52 -7.91
C ALA A 156 0.99 -10.34 -9.11
N THR A 157 0.09 -10.90 -9.93
CA THR A 157 0.46 -11.57 -11.18
C THR A 157 1.13 -10.60 -12.16
N GLN A 158 0.56 -9.41 -12.36
CA GLN A 158 1.11 -8.38 -13.25
C GLN A 158 2.52 -7.93 -12.81
N GLN A 159 2.78 -7.89 -11.51
CA GLN A 159 4.06 -7.49 -10.91
C GLN A 159 5.00 -8.67 -10.65
N GLN A 160 4.62 -9.88 -11.06
CA GLN A 160 5.35 -11.12 -10.80
C GLN A 160 5.80 -11.22 -9.32
N ALA A 161 4.87 -10.91 -8.41
CA ALA A 161 5.19 -10.72 -7.00
C ALA A 161 5.95 -11.92 -6.42
N VAL A 162 7.11 -11.64 -5.80
CA VAL A 162 7.90 -12.65 -5.08
C VAL A 162 7.23 -13.07 -3.78
N LEU A 163 6.31 -12.24 -3.29
CA LEU A 163 5.43 -12.54 -2.18
C LEU A 163 4.09 -11.84 -2.37
N PHE A 164 3.01 -12.60 -2.28
CA PHE A 164 1.67 -12.09 -2.02
C PHE A 164 1.10 -12.82 -0.81
N ALA A 165 0.73 -12.07 0.22
CA ALA A 165 0.32 -12.64 1.49
C ALA A 165 -0.73 -11.76 2.19
N HIS A 166 -1.43 -12.35 3.15
CA HIS A 166 -2.33 -11.60 4.03
C HIS A 166 -2.10 -11.91 5.50
N THR A 167 -2.65 -11.05 6.34
CA THR A 167 -2.77 -11.24 7.78
C THR A 167 -3.98 -10.47 8.30
N ARG A 168 -4.29 -10.62 9.59
CA ARG A 168 -5.33 -9.85 10.27
C ARG A 168 -4.72 -9.17 11.49
N CYS A 169 -4.92 -7.87 11.61
CA CYS A 169 -4.49 -7.12 12.77
C CYS A 169 -5.39 -5.90 12.99
N GLN A 170 -5.28 -5.31 14.17
CA GLN A 170 -5.88 -4.02 14.45
C GLN A 170 -5.11 -2.90 13.73
N TRP A 171 -5.74 -1.75 13.53
CA TRP A 171 -5.09 -0.59 12.92
C TRP A 171 -3.78 -0.23 13.62
N GLY A 172 -3.74 -0.27 14.94
CA GLY A 172 -2.55 -0.07 15.75
C GLY A 172 -2.78 -0.48 17.20
N HIS A 173 -1.76 -0.35 18.03
CA HIS A 173 -1.79 -0.72 19.45
C HIS A 173 -1.73 0.52 20.33
N PRO A 174 -2.50 0.59 21.43
CA PRO A 174 -2.40 1.72 22.35
C PRO A 174 -0.98 1.86 22.90
N SER A 175 -0.47 3.09 22.94
CA SER A 175 0.82 3.41 23.56
C SER A 175 0.62 3.80 25.02
N GLY A 176 1.48 3.31 25.91
CA GLY A 176 1.51 3.75 27.31
C GLY A 176 1.86 5.23 27.49
N TYR A 177 2.38 5.88 26.45
CA TYR A 177 2.74 7.30 26.42
C TYR A 177 1.68 8.19 25.72
N GLY A 178 0.51 7.64 25.43
CA GLY A 178 -0.53 8.29 24.63
C GLY A 178 -0.39 8.02 23.13
N GLY A 179 -1.51 8.03 22.40
CA GLY A 179 -1.56 7.67 20.98
C GLY A 179 -1.53 6.15 20.71
N PHE A 180 -1.02 5.76 19.55
CA PHE A 180 -0.89 4.36 19.15
C PHE A 180 0.47 4.09 18.47
N THR A 181 0.88 2.82 18.46
CA THR A 181 2.11 2.31 17.85
C THR A 181 1.80 1.11 16.95
N ARG A 182 2.78 0.69 16.15
CA ARG A 182 2.66 -0.47 15.25
C ARG A 182 1.43 -0.34 14.36
N ALA A 183 1.24 0.86 13.84
CA ALA A 183 0.12 1.14 12.97
C ALA A 183 0.33 0.44 11.64
N ILE A 184 -0.74 0.08 10.95
CA ILE A 184 -0.64 -0.52 9.61
C ILE A 184 0.12 0.41 8.65
N GLN A 185 -0.08 1.73 8.75
CA GLN A 185 0.68 2.71 7.96
C GLN A 185 2.19 2.65 8.20
N ASP A 186 2.63 2.24 9.40
CA ASP A 186 4.04 2.19 9.75
C ASP A 186 4.75 1.08 8.96
N MET A 187 4.01 0.04 8.52
CA MET A 187 4.51 -1.12 7.75
C MET A 187 5.25 -0.75 6.45
N LEU A 188 5.05 0.47 5.94
CA LEU A 188 5.76 0.98 4.77
C LEU A 188 7.21 1.40 5.08
N ILE A 189 7.50 1.81 6.31
CA ILE A 189 8.81 2.34 6.71
C ILE A 189 9.50 1.37 7.69
N GLY A 190 8.75 0.82 8.65
CA GLY A 190 9.23 -0.12 9.67
C GLY A 190 8.12 -1.07 10.12
N GLY A 191 8.36 -1.94 11.10
CA GLY A 191 7.28 -2.78 11.65
C GLY A 191 6.86 -3.98 10.80
N LEU A 192 7.23 -4.05 9.53
CA LEU A 192 6.95 -5.20 8.66
C LEU A 192 7.98 -6.32 8.84
N PHE A 193 9.26 -5.98 8.69
CA PHE A 193 10.38 -6.91 8.78
C PHE A 193 11.03 -6.89 10.16
N ARG A 194 11.60 -8.02 10.58
CA ARG A 194 12.37 -8.12 11.83
C ARG A 194 13.76 -7.53 11.73
N GLN A 195 14.31 -7.53 10.52
CA GLN A 195 15.68 -7.12 10.22
C GLN A 195 15.67 -5.75 9.56
N ASP A 196 16.75 -5.01 9.75
CA ASP A 196 16.93 -3.69 9.15
C ASP A 196 17.07 -3.74 7.62
N ASP A 197 17.63 -4.84 7.09
CA ASP A 197 17.76 -5.07 5.65
C ASP A 197 16.97 -6.30 5.20
N PRO A 198 15.73 -6.13 4.69
CA PRO A 198 14.91 -7.24 4.22
C PRO A 198 15.42 -7.87 2.92
N HIS A 199 16.42 -7.27 2.26
CA HIS A 199 17.02 -7.83 1.05
C HIS A 199 18.22 -8.73 1.34
N ALA A 200 18.71 -8.79 2.59
CA ALA A 200 19.87 -9.60 2.97
C ALA A 200 19.55 -11.06 3.28
N GLN A 201 18.28 -11.43 3.47
CA GLN A 201 17.85 -12.75 3.93
C GLN A 201 16.63 -13.25 3.15
N PRO A 202 16.42 -14.58 3.07
CA PRO A 202 15.24 -15.13 2.39
C PRO A 202 13.92 -14.55 2.92
N LEU A 203 12.96 -14.32 2.03
CA LEU A 203 11.61 -13.84 2.35
C LEU A 203 10.70 -14.97 2.87
N ASP A 204 11.12 -15.62 3.95
CA ASP A 204 10.37 -16.66 4.65
C ASP A 204 9.60 -16.11 5.87
N ALA A 205 8.95 -16.99 6.63
CA ALA A 205 8.16 -16.60 7.79
C ALA A 205 8.98 -15.90 8.89
N ALA A 206 10.29 -16.16 8.98
CA ALA A 206 11.17 -15.57 9.99
C ALA A 206 11.54 -14.11 9.64
N ALA A 207 11.40 -13.70 8.39
CA ALA A 207 11.66 -12.32 7.97
C ALA A 207 10.67 -11.30 8.55
N PHE A 208 9.45 -11.72 8.90
CA PHE A 208 8.34 -10.82 9.25
C PHE A 208 8.11 -10.69 10.75
N GLN A 209 7.71 -9.50 11.21
CA GLN A 209 7.40 -9.24 12.63
C GLN A 209 6.14 -9.99 13.12
N GLN A 210 5.27 -10.36 12.19
CA GLN A 210 4.02 -11.08 12.47
C GLN A 210 3.80 -12.18 11.44
N THR A 211 2.87 -13.09 11.73
CA THR A 211 2.54 -14.19 10.82
C THR A 211 1.78 -13.65 9.60
N TRP A 212 2.26 -14.08 8.42
CA TRP A 212 1.62 -13.83 7.13
C TRP A 212 1.28 -15.17 6.48
N THR A 213 0.07 -15.29 5.97
CA THR A 213 -0.37 -16.44 5.17
C THR A 213 -0.19 -16.09 3.71
N ARG A 214 0.62 -16.88 2.98
CA ARG A 214 0.80 -16.70 1.54
C ARG A 214 -0.52 -16.97 0.81
N ILE A 215 -0.77 -16.18 -0.23
CA ILE A 215 -1.90 -16.38 -1.14
C ILE A 215 -1.30 -16.91 -2.44
N ASP A 216 -1.70 -18.12 -2.81
CA ASP A 216 -1.25 -18.73 -4.05
C ASP A 216 -1.86 -17.99 -5.24
N LEU A 217 -1.01 -17.59 -6.19
CA LEU A 217 -1.39 -16.92 -7.43
C LEU A 217 -1.73 -17.92 -8.54
N SER A 218 -1.83 -19.21 -8.21
CA SER A 218 -2.16 -20.25 -9.17
C SER A 218 -3.55 -20.00 -9.76
N PRO A 219 -3.71 -20.05 -11.09
CA PRO A 219 -5.02 -20.06 -11.70
C PRO A 219 -5.66 -21.41 -11.35
N GLU A 220 -6.57 -21.44 -10.38
CA GLU A 220 -7.51 -22.56 -10.33
C GLU A 220 -8.31 -22.54 -11.63
N GLN A 221 -8.16 -23.62 -12.38
CA GLN A 221 -8.87 -23.89 -13.62
C GLN A 221 -10.37 -23.85 -13.33
N SER A 222 -11.06 -22.89 -13.93
CA SER A 222 -12.49 -23.00 -14.24
C SER A 222 -12.65 -23.60 -15.63
#